data_AF-A0A954NLQ9-F1
#
_entry.id   AF-A0A954NLQ9-F1
#
_cell.length_a   1.000
_cell.length_b   1.000
_cell.length_c   1.000
_cell.angle_alpha   90.00
_cell.angle_beta   90.00
_cell.angle_gamma   90.00
#
_symmetry.space_group_name_H-M   'P 1'
#
loop_
_entity.id
_entity.type
_entity.pdbx_description
1 polymer ?
#
loop_
_entity_poly.entity_id
_entity_poly.type
_entity_poly.pdbx_seq_one_letter_code
_entity_poly.pdbx_strand_id
1 'polypeptide(L)'
;MQVKFGSGRAWGVALAGVAALGVVVSASETRERRGETEQAEELVAEGLHFGLLGDSHQRDQRLEQALAADADCEAAHWAQGRVRSGDEWVGSVEEAERRSSDQLLTVYRARRDGAEDTIESQWELAQ
;
A
#
# COMPACT_ATOMS: atom_id res chain seq x y z
N MET A 1 -56.64 21.05 46.38
CA MET A 1 -55.72 21.85 45.55
C MET A 1 -54.49 20.99 45.30
N GLN A 2 -54.17 20.69 44.03
CA GLN A 2 -52.96 19.96 43.61
C GLN A 2 -51.68 20.75 44.02
N VAL A 3 -50.44 20.23 44.09
CA VAL A 3 -49.73 19.43 43.08
C VAL A 3 -48.45 18.74 43.63
N LYS A 4 -48.28 17.48 43.20
CA LYS A 4 -47.10 16.73 42.67
C LYS A 4 -45.68 16.71 43.30
N PHE A 5 -45.19 15.46 43.28
CA PHE A 5 -43.89 14.85 43.55
C PHE A 5 -42.71 15.31 42.68
N GLY A 6 -41.49 15.03 43.16
CA GLY A 6 -40.30 14.86 42.31
C GLY A 6 -39.08 14.32 43.07
N SER A 7 -38.72 13.06 42.83
CA SER A 7 -37.53 12.37 43.37
C SER A 7 -36.23 12.78 42.69
N GLY A 8 -35.14 12.92 43.45
CA GLY A 8 -33.77 13.12 42.96
C GLY A 8 -32.81 12.06 43.52
N ARG A 9 -31.93 11.55 42.64
CA ARG A 9 -31.21 10.26 42.67
C ARG A 9 -29.91 10.30 43.48
N ALA A 10 -29.60 9.14 44.09
CA ALA A 10 -28.34 8.82 44.77
C ALA A 10 -27.17 8.63 43.79
N TRP A 11 -25.98 9.08 44.21
CA TRP A 11 -24.70 8.92 43.52
C TRP A 11 -24.01 7.65 44.05
N GLY A 12 -23.61 6.75 43.14
CA GLY A 12 -22.86 5.53 43.46
C GLY A 12 -21.76 5.31 42.41
N VAL A 13 -20.52 5.30 42.91
CA VAL A 13 -19.22 5.20 42.23
C VAL A 13 -18.97 3.80 41.65
N ALA A 14 -18.25 3.66 40.53
CA ALA A 14 -17.39 2.49 40.28
C ALA A 14 -16.31 2.71 39.18
N LEU A 15 -15.07 2.81 39.64
CA LEU A 15 -13.83 2.19 39.14
C LEU A 15 -13.78 1.74 37.66
N ALA A 16 -13.05 2.48 36.83
CA ALA A 16 -12.65 2.07 35.49
C ALA A 16 -11.46 1.09 35.57
N GLY A 17 -11.70 -0.16 35.19
CA GLY A 17 -10.68 -1.20 35.03
C GLY A 17 -9.82 -0.96 33.78
N VAL A 18 -8.52 -1.18 33.93
CA VAL A 18 -7.52 -1.20 32.86
C VAL A 18 -7.84 -2.37 31.92
N ALA A 19 -8.34 -2.09 30.73
CA ALA A 19 -8.57 -3.09 29.69
C ALA A 19 -7.26 -3.38 28.94
N ALA A 20 -6.69 -4.56 29.18
CA ALA A 20 -5.65 -5.14 28.34
C ALA A 20 -6.28 -5.59 27.01
N LEU A 21 -6.09 -4.82 25.94
CA LEU A 21 -6.42 -5.22 24.57
C LEU A 21 -5.41 -6.24 24.06
N GLY A 22 -5.66 -7.51 24.33
CA GLY A 22 -5.03 -8.62 23.60
C GLY A 22 -5.75 -8.81 22.27
N VAL A 23 -5.08 -8.50 21.16
CA VAL A 23 -5.59 -8.76 19.81
C VAL A 23 -5.70 -10.28 19.62
N VAL A 24 -6.92 -10.80 19.64
CA VAL A 24 -7.23 -12.15 19.18
C VAL A 24 -7.47 -12.06 17.68
N VAL A 25 -6.39 -12.17 16.88
CA VAL A 25 -6.54 -12.32 15.42
C VAL A 25 -7.21 -13.67 15.17
N SER A 26 -8.38 -13.64 14.51
CA SER A 26 -9.17 -14.85 14.28
C SER A 26 -8.64 -15.60 13.07
N ALA A 27 -8.41 -16.92 13.18
CA ALA A 27 -7.83 -17.74 12.11
C ALA A 27 -8.67 -17.75 10.81
N SER A 28 -9.95 -17.38 10.89
CA SER A 28 -10.83 -17.21 9.72
C SER A 28 -10.43 -16.00 8.86
N GLU A 29 -10.06 -14.88 9.48
CA GLU A 29 -9.66 -13.64 8.79
C GLU A 29 -8.37 -13.85 8.00
N THR A 30 -7.44 -14.65 8.53
CA THR A 30 -6.19 -14.97 7.84
C THR A 30 -6.40 -15.84 6.59
N ARG A 31 -7.38 -16.77 6.62
CA ARG A 31 -7.68 -17.63 5.46
C ARG A 31 -8.38 -16.84 4.35
N GLU A 32 -9.32 -15.98 4.70
CA GLU A 32 -10.03 -15.12 3.75
C GLU A 32 -9.05 -14.18 3.05
N ARG A 33 -8.22 -13.48 3.82
CA ARG A 33 -7.19 -12.59 3.29
C ARG A 33 -6.19 -13.29 2.37
N ARG A 34 -5.78 -14.53 2.70
CA ARG A 34 -4.93 -15.31 1.82
C ARG A 34 -5.61 -15.64 0.49
N GLY A 35 -6.90 -15.97 0.52
CA GLY A 35 -7.67 -16.22 -0.69
C GLY A 35 -7.81 -14.97 -1.57
N GLU A 36 -8.02 -13.81 -0.96
CA GLU A 36 -8.04 -12.51 -1.64
C GLU A 36 -6.71 -12.19 -2.33
N THR A 37 -5.59 -12.40 -1.62
CA THR A 37 -4.25 -12.20 -2.20
C THR A 37 -3.98 -13.16 -3.35
N GLU A 38 -4.30 -14.46 -3.22
CA GLU A 38 -4.13 -15.45 -4.30
C GLU A 38 -4.98 -15.08 -5.53
N GLN A 39 -6.22 -14.61 -5.32
CA GLN A 39 -7.10 -14.14 -6.39
C GLN A 39 -6.55 -12.87 -7.07
N ALA A 40 -6.04 -11.92 -6.29
CA ALA A 40 -5.44 -10.70 -6.83
C ALA A 40 -4.23 -11.00 -7.70
N GLU A 41 -3.36 -11.94 -7.29
CA GLU A 41 -2.20 -12.36 -8.08
C GLU A 41 -2.59 -13.00 -9.43
N GLU A 42 -3.64 -13.82 -9.46
CA GLU A 42 -4.16 -14.41 -10.71
C GLU A 42 -4.66 -13.31 -11.67
N LEU A 43 -5.41 -12.34 -11.15
CA LEU A 43 -5.89 -11.19 -11.92
C LEU A 43 -4.73 -10.33 -12.45
N VAL A 44 -3.66 -10.14 -11.66
CA VAL A 44 -2.44 -9.47 -12.14
C VAL A 44 -1.80 -10.25 -13.29
N ALA A 45 -1.66 -11.57 -13.17
CA ALA A 45 -1.10 -12.40 -14.22
C ALA A 45 -1.91 -12.31 -15.52
N GLU A 46 -3.24 -12.34 -15.45
CA GLU A 46 -4.12 -12.11 -16.61
C GLU A 46 -3.95 -10.71 -17.20
N GLY A 47 -3.92 -9.67 -16.35
CA GLY A 47 -3.74 -8.30 -16.80
C GLY A 47 -2.42 -8.13 -17.56
N LEU A 48 -1.32 -8.65 -17.02
CA LEU A 48 -0.01 -8.63 -17.68
C LEU A 48 -0.03 -9.41 -19.00
N HIS A 49 -0.76 -10.52 -19.07
CA HIS A 49 -0.95 -11.25 -20.33
C HIS A 49 -1.63 -10.39 -21.41
N PHE A 50 -2.71 -9.68 -21.08
CA PHE A 50 -3.33 -8.71 -22.00
C PHE A 50 -2.38 -7.57 -22.37
N GLY A 51 -1.55 -7.12 -21.43
CA GLY A 51 -0.50 -6.14 -21.68
C GLY A 51 0.50 -6.58 -22.75
N LEU A 52 0.90 -7.85 -22.74
CA LEU A 52 1.77 -8.43 -23.78
C LEU A 52 1.09 -8.46 -25.17
N LEU A 53 -0.23 -8.59 -25.20
CA LEU A 53 -1.03 -8.56 -26.43
C LEU A 53 -1.34 -7.13 -26.91
N GLY A 54 -0.97 -6.10 -26.12
CA GLY A 54 -1.25 -4.70 -26.41
C GLY A 54 -2.68 -4.26 -26.10
N ASP A 55 -3.49 -5.11 -25.45
CA ASP A 55 -4.85 -4.76 -25.03
C ASP A 55 -4.82 -4.03 -23.68
N SER A 56 -4.56 -2.72 -23.74
CA SER A 56 -4.45 -1.89 -22.54
C SER A 56 -5.75 -1.80 -21.75
N HIS A 57 -6.92 -1.88 -22.42
CA HIS A 57 -8.21 -1.81 -21.73
C HIS A 57 -8.43 -3.05 -20.86
N GLN A 58 -8.22 -4.24 -21.43
CA GLN A 58 -8.35 -5.49 -20.67
C GLN A 58 -7.29 -5.58 -19.56
N ARG A 59 -6.05 -5.17 -19.85
CA ARG A 59 -5.00 -5.06 -18.83
C ARG A 59 -5.48 -4.22 -17.64
N ASP A 60 -5.92 -3.00 -17.89
CA ASP A 60 -6.27 -2.06 -16.83
C ASP A 60 -7.47 -2.56 -16.02
N GLN A 61 -8.48 -3.12 -16.69
CA GLN A 61 -9.63 -3.75 -16.03
C GLN A 61 -9.22 -4.88 -15.08
N ARG A 62 -8.29 -5.74 -15.48
CA ARG A 62 -7.80 -6.85 -14.62
C ARG A 62 -7.01 -6.34 -13.42
N LEU A 63 -6.17 -5.32 -13.61
CA LEU A 63 -5.41 -4.72 -12.52
C LEU A 63 -6.31 -4.00 -11.51
N GLU A 64 -7.37 -3.33 -11.97
CA GLU A 64 -8.38 -2.73 -11.08
C GLU A 64 -9.14 -3.80 -10.27
N GLN A 65 -9.49 -4.92 -10.90
CA GLN A 65 -10.11 -6.05 -10.20
C GLN A 65 -9.17 -6.66 -9.15
N ALA A 66 -7.88 -6.76 -9.45
CA ALA A 66 -6.87 -7.24 -8.49
C ALA A 66 -6.82 -6.33 -7.25
N LEU A 67 -6.81 -5.01 -7.45
CA LEU A 67 -6.83 -4.02 -6.36
C LEU A 67 -8.16 -3.99 -5.59
N ALA A 68 -9.26 -4.39 -6.22
CA ALA A 68 -10.54 -4.56 -5.53
C ALA A 68 -10.56 -5.81 -4.65
N ALA A 69 -9.84 -6.87 -5.03
CA ALA A 69 -9.69 -8.09 -4.23
C ALA A 69 -8.68 -7.90 -3.09
N ASP A 70 -7.51 -7.32 -3.37
CA ASP A 70 -6.50 -6.96 -2.38
C ASP A 70 -5.95 -5.56 -2.68
N ALA A 71 -6.37 -4.58 -1.88
CA ALA A 71 -5.99 -3.18 -2.05
C ALA A 71 -4.47 -2.93 -1.88
N ASP A 72 -3.78 -3.82 -1.17
CA ASP A 72 -2.35 -3.75 -0.91
C ASP A 72 -1.54 -4.63 -1.88
N CYS A 73 -2.16 -5.20 -2.93
CA CYS A 73 -1.48 -6.03 -3.92
C CYS A 73 -0.38 -5.25 -4.65
N GLU A 74 0.87 -5.41 -4.21
CA GLU A 74 2.02 -4.64 -4.71
C GLU A 74 2.23 -4.82 -6.22
N ALA A 75 2.03 -6.06 -6.70
CA ALA A 75 2.20 -6.39 -8.11
C ALA A 75 1.19 -5.64 -9.01
N ALA A 76 -0.06 -5.46 -8.54
CA ALA A 76 -1.06 -4.68 -9.27
C ALA A 76 -0.69 -3.20 -9.32
N HIS A 77 -0.22 -2.63 -8.20
CA HIS A 77 0.24 -1.23 -8.16
C HIS A 77 1.43 -1.01 -9.09
N TRP A 78 2.44 -1.89 -9.07
CA TRP A 78 3.59 -1.80 -9.98
C TRP A 78 3.17 -1.93 -11.44
N ALA A 79 2.28 -2.86 -11.77
CA ALA A 79 1.77 -3.03 -13.13
C ALA A 79 0.98 -1.81 -13.63
N GLN A 80 0.36 -1.04 -12.73
CA GLN A 80 -0.27 0.26 -13.04
C GLN A 80 0.73 1.43 -13.07
N GLY A 81 2.03 1.17 -12.91
CA GLY A 81 3.06 2.21 -12.90
C GLY A 81 3.07 3.04 -11.63
N ARG A 82 2.59 2.51 -10.50
CA ARG A 82 2.68 3.13 -9.18
C ARG A 82 3.88 2.58 -8.40
N VAL A 83 4.40 3.38 -7.49
CA VAL A 83 5.50 3.04 -6.58
C VAL A 83 5.11 3.38 -5.15
N ARG A 84 5.72 2.69 -4.19
CA ARG A 84 5.46 2.92 -2.78
C ARG A 84 6.34 4.07 -2.26
N SER A 85 5.72 5.10 -1.70
CA SER A 85 6.38 6.23 -1.05
C SER A 85 5.83 6.36 0.37
N GLY A 86 6.56 5.85 1.35
CA GLY A 86 6.04 5.67 2.71
C GLY A 86 4.90 4.65 2.73
N ASP A 87 3.74 5.08 3.22
CA ASP A 87 2.52 4.25 3.33
C ASP A 87 1.57 4.43 2.13
N GLU A 88 1.99 5.18 1.10
CA GLU A 88 1.14 5.51 -0.04
C GLU A 88 1.68 4.93 -1.35
N TRP A 89 0.74 4.52 -2.21
CA TRP A 89 1.00 4.18 -3.61
C TRP A 89 0.78 5.41 -4.48
N VAL A 90 1.87 5.93 -5.05
CA VAL A 90 1.88 7.14 -5.90
C VAL A 90 2.30 6.80 -7.32
N GLY A 91 1.88 7.60 -8.30
CA GLY A 91 2.31 7.42 -9.68
C GLY A 91 3.84 7.54 -9.80
N SER A 92 4.48 6.63 -10.52
CA SER A 92 5.95 6.63 -10.69
C SER A 92 6.49 7.93 -11.27
N VAL A 93 5.78 8.54 -12.22
CA VAL A 93 6.14 9.83 -12.82
C VAL A 93 6.02 10.96 -11.81
N GLU A 94 4.92 11.01 -11.05
CA GLU A 94 4.69 12.01 -10.01
C GLU A 94 5.76 11.92 -8.91
N GLU A 95 6.10 10.72 -8.45
CA GLU A 95 7.13 10.53 -7.44
C GLU A 95 8.53 10.89 -7.97
N ALA A 96 8.81 10.60 -9.24
CA ALA A 96 10.06 11.02 -9.88
C ALA A 96 10.17 12.56 -9.96
N GLU A 97 9.06 13.25 -10.26
CA GLU A 97 9.01 14.71 -10.25
C GLU A 97 9.22 15.28 -8.84
N ARG A 98 8.58 14.70 -7.81
CA ARG A 98 8.80 15.09 -6.41
C ARG A 98 10.27 14.97 -6.01
N ARG A 99 10.96 13.93 -6.45
CA ARG A 99 12.38 13.70 -6.14
C ARG A 99 13.36 14.31 -7.14
N SER A 100 12.88 15.05 -8.13
CA SER A 100 13.73 15.66 -9.16
C SER A 100 14.78 16.63 -8.59
N SER A 101 14.49 17.24 -7.44
CA SER A 101 15.38 18.15 -6.70
C SER A 101 16.20 17.46 -5.60
N ASP A 102 16.11 16.14 -5.49
CA ASP A 102 16.86 15.38 -4.48
C ASP A 102 18.37 15.51 -4.72
N GLN A 103 19.08 15.97 -3.70
CA GLN A 103 20.53 16.14 -3.74
C GLN A 103 21.24 14.79 -3.94
N LEU A 104 20.70 13.70 -3.40
CA LEU A 104 21.26 12.36 -3.59
C LEU A 104 21.18 11.92 -5.04
N LEU A 105 20.05 12.19 -5.71
CA LEU A 105 19.88 11.91 -7.14
C LEU A 105 20.85 12.72 -7.99
N THR A 106 21.10 13.98 -7.61
CA THR A 106 22.09 14.85 -8.28
C THR A 106 23.51 14.28 -8.13
N VAL A 107 23.90 13.88 -6.92
CA VAL A 107 25.22 13.26 -6.65
C VAL A 107 25.38 11.96 -7.43
N TYR A 108 24.35 11.10 -7.42
CA TYR A 108 24.37 9.85 -8.18
C TYR A 108 24.56 10.10 -9.67
N ARG A 109 23.80 11.02 -10.26
CA ARG A 109 23.92 11.38 -11.68
C ARG A 109 25.33 11.87 -12.01
N ALA A 110 25.92 12.74 -11.17
CA ALA A 110 27.29 13.19 -11.37
C ALA A 110 28.32 12.05 -11.30
N ARG A 111 28.15 11.08 -10.38
CA ARG A 111 29.00 9.88 -10.32
C ARG A 111 28.84 9.02 -11.56
N ARG A 112 27.60 8.73 -11.97
CA ARG A 112 27.28 7.93 -13.15
C ARG A 112 27.82 8.56 -14.43
N ASP A 113 27.67 9.87 -14.60
CA ASP A 113 28.10 10.56 -15.83
C ASP A 113 29.63 10.70 -15.90
N GLY A 114 30.34 10.58 -14.77
CA GLY A 114 31.80 10.51 -14.71
C GLY A 114 32.39 9.09 -14.69
N ALA A 115 31.53 8.06 -14.65
CA ALA A 115 31.94 6.66 -14.58
C ALA A 115 32.43 6.18 -15.95
N GLU A 116 33.51 5.40 -15.98
CA GLU A 116 33.97 4.73 -17.20
C GLU A 116 32.99 3.61 -17.60
N ASP A 117 32.95 3.28 -18.90
CA ASP A 117 32.16 2.16 -19.41
C ASP A 117 32.89 0.81 -19.19
N THR A 118 33.11 0.49 -17.92
CA THR A 118 33.76 -0.75 -17.47
C THR A 118 32.94 -1.42 -16.38
N ILE A 119 33.08 -2.75 -16.27
CA ILE A 119 32.36 -3.54 -15.26
C ILE A 119 32.70 -3.06 -13.85
N GLU A 120 33.98 -2.73 -13.59
CA GLU A 120 34.46 -2.27 -12.29
C GLU A 120 33.83 -0.93 -11.90
N SER A 121 33.78 0.02 -12.84
CA SER A 121 33.13 1.32 -12.67
C SER A 121 31.62 1.19 -12.43
N GLN A 122 30.92 0.29 -13.14
CA GLN A 122 29.50 0.03 -12.86
C GLN A 122 29.27 -0.65 -11.51
N TRP A 123 30.21 -1.49 -11.05
CA TRP A 123 30.16 -2.09 -9.73
C TRP A 123 30.34 -1.05 -8.61
N GLU A 124 31.20 -0.06 -8.80
CA GLU A 124 31.38 1.06 -7.86
C GLU A 124 30.11 1.93 -7.72
N LEU A 125 29.33 2.10 -8.79
CA LEU A 125 28.04 2.82 -8.73
C LEU A 125 26.96 2.10 -7.92
N ALA A 126 27.09 0.77 -7.74
CA ALA A 126 26.11 -0.06 -7.06
C ALA A 126 26.39 -0.24 -5.54
N GLN A 127 27.54 0.23 -5.05
CA GLN A 127 27.93 0.21 -3.63
C GLN A 127 27.46 1.46 -2.89
#